data_AF-A0AAQ4E4M3-F1
#
_entry.id   AF-A0AAQ4E4M3-F1
#
_cell.length_a   1.000
_cell.length_b   1.000
_cell.length_c   1.000
_cell.angle_alpha   90.00
_cell.angle_beta   90.00
_cell.angle_gamma   90.00
#
_symmetry.space_group_name_H-M   'P 1'
#
loop_
_entity.id
_entity.type
_entity.pdbx_description
1 polymer ?
#
loop_
_entity_poly.entity_id
_entity_poly.type
_entity_poly.pdbx_seq_one_letter_code
_entity_poly.pdbx_strand_id
1 'polypeptide(L)'
;MPHSAQDTNKAARLACGCLLQVVDAVLTGKCRNGVALTRPPGHHSDKDTVSGFCIFNNAAVAARYAMQRYGLKRILIFDWDVHHGNGTQEIFYDSNS
;
A
#
# COMPACT_ATOMS: atom_id res chain seq x y z
N MET A 1 5.99 -3.70 19.77
CA MET A 1 4.74 -4.45 19.49
C MET A 1 4.69 -5.71 20.34
N PRO A 2 4.24 -5.67 21.60
CA PRO A 2 4.23 -6.85 22.47
C PRO A 2 3.00 -7.78 22.25
N HIS A 3 2.06 -7.43 21.37
CA HIS A 3 0.75 -8.11 21.28
C HIS A 3 0.29 -8.47 19.86
N SER A 4 1.14 -8.36 18.83
CA SER A 4 0.80 -8.89 17.51
C SER A 4 1.08 -10.39 17.43
N ALA A 5 0.25 -11.14 16.71
CA ALA A 5 0.50 -12.56 16.46
C ALA A 5 1.87 -12.75 15.78
N GLN A 6 2.56 -13.85 16.08
CA GLN A 6 3.94 -14.11 15.63
C GLN A 6 4.13 -13.92 14.10
N ASP A 7 3.13 -14.30 13.29
CA ASP A 7 3.18 -14.20 11.83
C ASP A 7 2.74 -12.84 11.25
N THR A 8 2.38 -11.87 12.08
CA THR A 8 1.81 -10.58 11.63
C THR A 8 2.76 -9.84 10.68
N ASN A 9 4.05 -9.82 10.99
CA ASN A 9 5.03 -9.15 10.12
C ASN A 9 5.14 -9.85 8.76
N LYS A 10 5.20 -11.18 8.74
CA LYS A 10 5.23 -11.97 7.50
C LYS A 10 3.98 -11.73 6.67
N ALA A 11 2.81 -11.76 7.30
CA ALA A 11 1.53 -11.47 6.64
C ALA A 11 1.50 -10.06 6.06
N ALA A 12 1.96 -9.04 6.80
CA ALA A 12 2.04 -7.66 6.32
C ALA A 12 2.96 -7.51 5.09
N ARG A 13 4.13 -8.18 5.09
CA ARG A 13 5.03 -8.19 3.91
C ARG A 13 4.38 -8.86 2.70
N LEU A 14 3.64 -9.96 2.92
CA LEU A 14 2.89 -10.64 1.86
C LEU A 14 1.73 -9.79 1.33
N ALA A 15 1.04 -9.04 2.20
CA ALA A 15 -0.01 -8.10 1.80
C ALA A 15 0.53 -7.02 0.85
N CYS A 16 1.63 -6.35 1.22
CA CYS A 16 2.33 -5.43 0.32
C CYS A 16 2.74 -6.11 -0.99
N GLY A 17 3.42 -7.25 -0.90
CA GLY A 17 3.93 -7.98 -2.07
C GLY A 17 2.84 -8.40 -3.05
N CYS A 18 1.67 -8.80 -2.56
CA CYS A 18 0.52 -9.14 -3.39
C CYS A 18 0.08 -7.95 -4.26
N LEU A 19 -0.02 -6.75 -3.69
CA LEU A 19 -0.36 -5.55 -4.46
C LEU A 19 0.75 -5.17 -5.45
N LEU A 20 2.02 -5.35 -5.10
CA LEU A 20 3.14 -5.13 -6.03
C LEU A 20 3.07 -6.05 -7.25
N GLN A 21 2.68 -7.32 -7.07
CA GLN A 21 2.48 -8.23 -8.21
C GLN A 21 1.35 -7.78 -9.13
N VAL A 22 0.26 -7.21 -8.59
CA VAL A 22 -0.81 -6.60 -9.41
C VAL A 22 -0.29 -5.40 -10.18
N VAL A 23 0.49 -4.52 -9.55
CA VAL A 23 1.14 -3.38 -10.21
C VAL A 23 2.03 -3.85 -11.37
N ASP A 24 2.90 -4.83 -11.12
CA ASP A 24 3.77 -5.41 -12.14
C ASP A 24 2.96 -5.98 -13.31
N ALA A 25 1.91 -6.77 -13.03
CA ALA A 25 1.10 -7.39 -14.06
C ALA A 25 0.38 -6.36 -14.95
N VAL A 26 -0.14 -5.28 -14.36
CA VAL A 26 -0.79 -4.20 -15.10
C VAL A 26 0.22 -3.39 -15.91
N LEU A 27 1.33 -2.95 -15.30
CA LEU A 27 2.30 -2.08 -15.96
C LEU A 27 3.16 -2.81 -17.00
N THR A 28 3.26 -4.14 -16.94
CA THR A 28 3.90 -4.97 -17.98
C THR A 28 2.93 -5.46 -19.06
N GLY A 29 1.65 -5.08 -18.99
CA GLY A 29 0.64 -5.45 -19.98
C GLY A 29 0.17 -6.91 -19.92
N LYS A 30 0.50 -7.65 -18.85
CA LYS A 30 -0.01 -9.01 -18.63
C LYS A 30 -1.51 -9.04 -18.37
N CYS A 31 -2.05 -7.96 -17.79
CA CYS A 31 -3.48 -7.74 -17.63
C CYS A 31 -3.83 -6.26 -17.77
N ARG A 32 -5.10 -5.97 -18.05
CA ARG A 32 -5.60 -4.58 -18.15
C ARG A 32 -5.79 -3.92 -16.78
N ASN A 33 -6.16 -4.70 -15.77
CA ASN A 33 -6.40 -4.28 -14.39
C ASN A 33 -6.25 -5.49 -13.44
N GLY A 34 -6.33 -5.26 -12.13
CA GLY A 34 -6.29 -6.34 -11.14
C GLY A 34 -6.73 -5.89 -9.75
N VAL A 35 -6.98 -6.86 -8.89
CA VAL A 35 -7.40 -6.67 -7.50
C VAL A 35 -6.50 -7.51 -6.59
N ALA A 36 -6.01 -6.91 -5.50
CA ALA A 36 -5.26 -7.62 -4.46
C ALA A 36 -6.15 -7.80 -3.23
N LEU A 37 -6.44 -9.05 -2.86
CA LEU A 37 -7.20 -9.39 -1.66
C LEU A 37 -6.23 -9.65 -0.50
N THR A 38 -5.99 -8.63 0.31
CA THR A 38 -4.88 -8.65 1.28
C THR A 38 -5.35 -8.51 2.72
N ARG A 39 -4.64 -9.16 3.65
CA ARG A 39 -4.72 -8.91 5.10
C ARG A 39 -3.30 -9.02 5.69
N PRO A 40 -2.86 -8.09 6.56
CA PRO A 40 -3.57 -6.91 7.09
C PRO A 40 -3.84 -5.79 6.06
N PRO A 41 -4.78 -4.85 6.35
CA PRO A 41 -5.00 -3.64 5.55
C PRO A 41 -3.82 -2.66 5.67
N GLY A 42 -3.92 -1.48 5.04
CA GLY A 42 -2.79 -0.54 5.00
C GLY A 42 -3.04 0.97 5.20
N HIS A 43 -4.22 1.50 4.85
CA HIS A 43 -4.39 2.96 4.67
C HIS A 43 -4.24 3.84 5.92
N HIS A 44 -4.26 3.27 7.12
CA HIS A 44 -4.04 3.99 8.39
C HIS A 44 -2.58 4.04 8.84
N SER A 45 -1.71 3.18 8.28
CA SER A 45 -0.30 3.15 8.67
C SER A 45 0.45 4.30 7.99
N ASP A 46 1.19 5.09 8.77
CA ASP A 46 2.11 6.09 8.25
C ASP A 46 3.56 5.57 8.25
N LYS A 47 4.54 6.46 8.10
CA LYS A 47 5.97 6.12 8.05
C LYS A 47 6.52 5.54 9.36
N ASP A 48 6.03 5.98 10.51
CA ASP A 48 6.57 5.67 11.84
C ASP A 48 5.53 5.01 12.77
N THR A 49 4.26 4.99 12.36
CA THR A 49 3.13 4.55 13.20
C THR A 49 2.30 3.46 12.52
N VAL A 50 2.04 2.40 13.29
CA VAL A 50 1.04 1.37 13.00
C VAL A 50 -0.28 1.78 13.63
N SER A 51 -1.38 1.73 12.88
CA SER A 51 -2.70 2.15 13.35
C SER A 51 -3.83 1.43 12.60
N GLY A 52 -5.04 1.36 13.15
CA GLY A 52 -6.23 0.84 12.45
C GLY A 52 -6.06 -0.54 11.81
N PHE A 53 -5.39 -1.47 12.52
CA PHE A 53 -5.01 -2.80 12.02
C PHE A 53 -4.01 -2.82 10.83
N CYS A 54 -3.55 -1.65 10.39
CA CYS A 54 -2.64 -1.46 9.27
C CYS A 54 -1.19 -1.46 9.76
N ILE A 55 -0.40 -2.45 9.35
CA ILE A 55 1.02 -2.59 9.75
C ILE A 55 1.96 -1.89 8.77
N PHE A 56 1.66 -1.99 7.47
CA PHE A 56 2.33 -1.26 6.40
C PHE A 56 1.27 -0.65 5.50
N ASN A 57 1.57 0.50 4.90
CA ASN A 57 0.66 1.13 3.95
C ASN A 57 0.81 0.50 2.55
N ASN A 58 0.05 -0.55 2.28
CA ASN A 58 0.10 -1.30 1.02
C ASN A 58 -0.01 -0.38 -0.21
N ALA A 59 -0.97 0.56 -0.21
CA ALA A 59 -1.22 1.47 -1.32
C ALA A 59 -0.07 2.47 -1.51
N ALA A 60 0.45 3.06 -0.43
CA ALA A 60 1.57 3.99 -0.51
C ALA A 60 2.86 3.30 -0.97
N VAL A 61 3.13 2.07 -0.49
CA VAL A 61 4.26 1.25 -0.94
C VAL A 61 4.11 0.94 -2.44
N ALA A 62 2.93 0.57 -2.90
CA ALA A 62 2.67 0.30 -4.32
C ALA A 62 2.86 1.54 -5.21
N ALA A 63 2.39 2.71 -4.76
CA ALA A 63 2.59 3.96 -5.49
C ALA A 63 4.09 4.30 -5.62
N ARG A 64 4.83 4.31 -4.50
CA ARG A 64 6.28 4.57 -4.50
C ARG A 64 7.05 3.56 -5.34
N TYR A 65 6.67 2.28 -5.28
CA TYR A 65 7.25 1.23 -6.09
C TYR A 65 7.04 1.48 -7.59
N ALA A 66 5.82 1.83 -8.01
CA ALA A 66 5.52 2.10 -9.40
C ALA A 66 6.30 3.32 -9.93
N MET A 67 6.46 4.36 -9.12
CA MET A 67 7.31 5.52 -9.46
C MET A 67 8.78 5.14 -9.62
N GLN A 68 9.33 4.37 -8.67
CA GLN A 68 10.76 4.01 -8.68
C GLN A 68 11.11 3.00 -9.78
N ARG A 69 10.27 1.97 -9.98
CA ARG A 69 10.54 0.88 -10.91
C ARG A 69 10.14 1.19 -12.35
N TYR A 70 9.01 1.87 -12.54
CA TYR A 70 8.43 2.12 -13.86
C TYR A 70 8.50 3.59 -14.29
N GLY A 71 9.06 4.47 -13.45
CA GLY A 71 9.27 5.87 -13.78
C GLY A 71 7.99 6.71 -13.86
N LEU A 72 6.87 6.20 -13.33
CA LEU A 72 5.61 6.96 -13.26
C LEU A 72 5.84 8.27 -12.49
N LYS A 73 5.29 9.36 -13.03
CA LYS A 73 5.38 10.68 -12.40
C LYS A 73 4.18 10.92 -11.50
N ARG A 74 2.97 10.77 -12.06
CA ARG A 74 1.71 11.02 -11.37
C ARG A 74 0.97 9.71 -11.10
N ILE A 75 0.43 9.58 -9.90
CA ILE A 75 -0.39 8.44 -9.46
C ILE A 75 -1.62 8.98 -8.72
N LEU A 76 -2.81 8.46 -9.04
CA LEU A 76 -4.03 8.71 -8.28
C LEU A 76 -4.24 7.56 -7.30
N ILE A 77 -4.34 7.87 -6.01
CA ILE A 77 -4.85 6.95 -4.99
C ILE A 77 -6.27 7.41 -4.64
N PHE A 78 -7.25 6.58 -4.96
CA PHE A 78 -8.64 6.80 -4.59
C PHE A 78 -8.99 5.86 -3.42
N ASP A 79 -9.22 6.44 -2.25
CA ASP A 79 -9.61 5.70 -1.05
C ASP A 79 -11.11 5.89 -0.80
N TRP A 80 -11.87 4.81 -1.00
CA TRP A 80 -13.31 4.78 -0.78
C TRP A 80 -13.69 4.14 0.56
N ASP A 81 -12.71 3.75 1.37
CA ASP A 81 -12.99 3.10 2.65
C ASP A 81 -13.78 4.09 3.52
N VAL A 82 -14.67 3.55 4.36
CA VAL A 82 -15.51 4.39 5.22
C VAL A 82 -14.67 5.17 6.24
N HIS A 83 -13.49 4.66 6.58
CA HIS A 83 -12.54 5.34 7.45
C HIS A 83 -11.57 6.18 6.64
N HIS A 84 -11.18 7.32 7.21
CA HIS A 84 -10.15 8.16 6.64
C HIS A 84 -8.81 7.42 6.55
N GLY A 85 -8.26 7.29 5.34
CA GLY A 85 -6.91 6.79 5.08
C GLY A 85 -5.82 7.77 5.51
N ASN A 86 -5.78 8.12 6.80
CA ASN A 86 -4.88 9.13 7.37
C ASN A 86 -3.40 8.80 7.10
N GLY A 87 -3.01 7.53 7.16
CA GLY A 87 -1.63 7.13 6.88
C GLY A 87 -1.21 7.45 5.44
N THR A 88 -2.11 7.19 4.49
CA THR A 88 -1.89 7.54 3.08
C THR A 88 -1.80 9.05 2.89
N GLN A 89 -2.68 9.81 3.53
CA GLN A 89 -2.63 11.27 3.53
C GLN A 89 -1.28 11.78 4.04
N GLU A 90 -0.86 11.38 5.24
CA GLU A 90 0.39 11.85 5.85
C GLU A 90 1.63 11.52 4.99
N ILE A 91 1.67 10.35 4.34
CA ILE A 91 2.80 9.95 3.49
C ILE A 91 2.95 10.85 2.25
N PHE A 92 1.85 11.38 1.73
CA PHE A 92 1.83 12.16 0.49
C PHE A 92 1.41 13.62 0.65
N TYR A 93 1.23 14.10 1.89
CA TYR A 93 0.65 15.42 2.18
C TYR A 93 1.35 16.56 1.44
N ASP A 94 2.69 16.55 1.45
CA ASP A 94 3.53 17.55 0.78
C ASP A 94 4.11 17.06 -0.56
N SER A 95 3.62 15.92 -1.08
CA SER A 95 4.14 15.34 -2.32
C SER A 95 3.44 15.92 -3.55
N ASN A 96 4.22 16.54 -4.44
CA ASN A 96 3.76 17.08 -5.74
C ASN A 96 4.17 16.21 -6.95
N SER A 97 4.45 14.93 -6.70
CA SER A 97 4.88 13.98 -7.73
C SER A 97 3.83 13.74 -8.81
#